data_AF-A0A496KVZ6-F1
#
_entry.id   AF-A0A496KVZ6-F1
#
_cell.length_a   1.000
_cell.length_b   1.000
_cell.length_c   1.000
_cell.angle_alpha   90.00
_cell.angle_beta   90.00
_cell.angle_gamma   90.00
#
_symmetry.space_group_name_H-M   'P 1'
#
loop_
_entity.id
_entity.type
_entity.pdbx_description
1 polymer ?
#
loop_
_entity_poly.entity_id
_entity_poly.type
_entity_poly.pdbx_seq_one_letter_code
_entity_poly.pdbx_strand_id
1 'polypeptide(L)'
;MNIDGNEFAIISALTLGYTDAISPELRDSFSVTGASHILSVSGLHVGIIYVMLGFMLGFLDKWKRTRKIKWIAVILFLWFYAFVTGLSPSVSRSVFMFSLFAVAKITDRQSSVYNNIFLSAFVLLIINPMWLFNVGFQLSYSALLSILYFQPKIAKWLVFKNRILTYCWELTSVSIAAQLGAAPLCLYYFHQFPNYFLLSNFVGVPLSGIIIYLDVALLITNSIPMIGSIVSWLLVTTTKLMYGGLKIIENLPFVTTNIWIDSVQLILIYASVFAIGLLMYKIKYKYFLLFFVSAILFFGINIFRAVSDTNIDELIVFNSKRSVTVNMVNSRQNTVITNNVETSKTLAKDFWLHHGISAPDYHILDTIFGIDAFRFADKNFVVISSNKIYDRYATTRLKTDYLIITKGVSPSE
;
A
#
# COMPACT_ATOMS: atom_id res chain seq x y z
N MET A 1 10.58 30.33 -4.96
CA MET A 1 10.17 29.11 -4.21
C MET A 1 11.36 28.17 -4.21
N ASN A 2 11.72 27.58 -3.07
CA ASN A 2 12.94 26.75 -2.89
C ASN A 2 12.52 25.35 -2.42
N ILE A 3 11.57 24.74 -3.14
CA ILE A 3 11.00 23.42 -2.83
C ILE A 3 11.52 22.47 -3.91
N ASP A 4 12.55 21.71 -3.58
CA ASP A 4 13.20 20.76 -4.48
C ASP A 4 13.28 19.37 -3.84
N GLY A 5 13.63 18.36 -4.62
CA GLY A 5 13.90 17.01 -4.12
C GLY A 5 12.69 16.27 -3.56
N ASN A 6 12.91 15.56 -2.45
CA ASN A 6 11.88 14.70 -1.83
C ASN A 6 10.71 15.52 -1.28
N GLU A 7 10.96 16.73 -0.81
CA GLU A 7 9.93 17.62 -0.28
C GLU A 7 8.94 18.02 -1.36
N PHE A 8 9.45 18.40 -2.55
CA PHE A 8 8.61 18.67 -3.72
C PHE A 8 7.79 17.44 -4.11
N ALA A 9 8.41 16.26 -4.15
CA ALA A 9 7.73 15.02 -4.50
C ALA A 9 6.60 14.68 -3.50
N ILE A 10 6.86 14.78 -2.20
CA ILE A 10 5.87 14.51 -1.16
C ILE A 10 4.71 15.53 -1.22
N ILE A 11 5.01 16.83 -1.29
CA ILE A 11 3.99 17.88 -1.35
C ILE A 11 3.12 17.69 -2.61
N SER A 12 3.75 17.53 -3.78
CA SER A 12 3.03 17.36 -5.05
C SER A 12 2.16 16.11 -5.07
N ALA A 13 2.62 15.02 -4.47
CA ALA A 13 1.84 13.79 -4.35
C ALA A 13 0.64 13.94 -3.39
N LEU A 14 0.83 14.63 -2.26
CA LEU A 14 -0.20 14.88 -1.25
C LEU A 14 -1.30 15.82 -1.73
N THR A 15 -0.94 16.83 -2.53
CA THR A 15 -1.84 17.94 -2.85
C THR A 15 -2.41 17.81 -4.25
N LEU A 16 -1.57 17.47 -5.23
CA LEU A 16 -1.94 17.35 -6.63
C LEU A 16 -2.08 15.90 -7.10
N GLY A 17 -1.72 14.91 -6.29
CA GLY A 17 -1.70 13.51 -6.73
C GLY A 17 -0.63 13.21 -7.78
N TYR A 18 0.35 14.11 -7.93
CA TYR A 18 1.44 13.95 -8.87
C TYR A 18 2.52 13.04 -8.28
N THR A 19 2.53 11.78 -8.72
CA THR A 19 3.42 10.74 -8.18
C THR A 19 4.71 10.53 -8.98
N ASP A 20 4.85 11.14 -10.16
CA ASP A 20 5.98 10.89 -11.06
C ASP A 20 7.32 11.42 -10.51
N ALA A 21 7.26 12.40 -9.60
CA ALA A 21 8.43 12.90 -8.89
C ALA A 21 8.89 12.01 -7.72
N ILE A 22 8.12 10.97 -7.34
CA ILE A 22 8.45 10.10 -6.20
C ILE A 22 9.54 9.12 -6.63
N SER A 23 10.72 9.22 -6.01
CA SER A 23 11.79 8.26 -6.24
C SER A 23 11.43 6.86 -5.71
N PRO A 24 12.00 5.77 -6.25
CA PRO A 24 11.78 4.42 -5.76
C PRO A 24 12.09 4.28 -4.26
N GLU A 25 13.15 4.92 -3.77
CA GLU A 25 13.55 4.89 -2.36
C GLU A 25 12.52 5.61 -1.48
N LEU A 26 12.01 6.76 -1.93
CA LEU A 26 10.94 7.48 -1.23
C LEU A 26 9.67 6.64 -1.16
N ARG A 27 9.29 5.98 -2.26
CA ARG A 27 8.13 5.09 -2.32
C ARG A 27 8.29 3.90 -1.37
N ASP A 28 9.46 3.29 -1.34
CA ASP A 28 9.74 2.14 -0.49
C ASP A 28 9.70 2.51 0.99
N SER A 29 10.32 3.64 1.38
CA SER A 29 10.30 4.18 2.75
C SER A 29 8.87 4.35 3.29
N PHE A 30 7.96 4.91 2.48
CA PHE A 30 6.55 5.02 2.86
C PHE A 30 5.80 3.67 2.81
N SER A 31 6.20 2.74 1.95
CA SER A 31 5.64 1.38 1.90
C SER A 31 5.95 0.59 3.16
N VAL A 32 7.23 0.49 3.51
CA VAL A 32 7.67 -0.32 4.65
C VAL A 32 7.17 0.23 5.98
N THR A 33 7.05 1.55 6.10
CA THR A 33 6.49 2.19 7.30
C THR A 33 4.96 2.11 7.38
N GLY A 34 4.26 1.65 6.32
CA GLY A 34 2.80 1.61 6.27
C GLY A 34 2.12 2.95 5.96
N ALA A 35 2.91 3.94 5.55
CA ALA A 35 2.47 5.29 5.23
C ALA A 35 2.14 5.51 3.74
N SER A 36 2.12 4.48 2.87
CA SER A 36 1.81 4.65 1.43
C SER A 36 0.50 5.36 1.14
N HIS A 37 -0.49 5.21 2.01
CA HIS A 37 -1.79 5.89 1.89
C HIS A 37 -1.68 7.43 1.99
N ILE A 38 -0.56 7.93 2.52
CA ILE A 38 -0.22 9.36 2.61
C ILE A 38 0.36 9.85 1.27
N LEU A 39 1.19 9.07 0.58
CA LEU A 39 1.72 9.46 -0.74
C LEU A 39 0.68 9.49 -1.86
N SER A 40 -0.53 8.99 -1.60
CA SER A 40 -1.66 9.13 -2.53
C SER A 40 -2.66 10.10 -1.95
N VAL A 41 -3.25 10.97 -2.78
CA VAL A 41 -4.40 11.77 -2.36
C VAL A 41 -5.53 10.84 -1.94
N SER A 42 -5.73 10.76 -0.62
CA SER A 42 -6.68 9.87 0.02
C SER A 42 -8.00 10.58 0.35
N GLY A 43 -9.01 9.82 0.75
CA GLY A 43 -10.28 10.40 1.21
C GLY A 43 -10.14 11.31 2.43
N LEU A 44 -9.08 11.16 3.23
CA LEU A 44 -8.75 12.10 4.31
C LEU A 44 -8.45 13.50 3.75
N HIS A 45 -7.63 13.59 2.70
CA HIS A 45 -7.25 14.85 2.06
C HIS A 45 -8.49 15.57 1.51
N VAL A 46 -9.31 14.85 0.74
CA VAL A 46 -10.58 15.38 0.21
C VAL A 46 -11.53 15.77 1.33
N GLY A 47 -11.56 15.01 2.43
CA GLY A 47 -12.35 15.32 3.62
C GLY A 47 -11.90 16.59 4.34
N ILE A 48 -10.59 16.81 4.46
CA ILE A 48 -10.02 18.05 5.02
C ILE A 48 -10.42 19.23 4.15
N ILE A 49 -10.29 19.12 2.82
CA ILE A 49 -10.74 20.16 1.88
C ILE A 49 -12.25 20.43 2.02
N TYR A 50 -13.07 19.37 2.10
CA TYR A 50 -14.51 19.49 2.32
C TYR A 50 -14.87 20.25 3.60
N VAL A 51 -14.22 19.92 4.73
CA VAL A 51 -14.44 20.59 6.02
C VAL A 51 -13.95 22.04 5.97
N MET A 52 -12.77 22.28 5.41
CA MET A 52 -12.18 23.61 5.27
C MET A 52 -13.08 24.54 4.44
N LEU A 53 -13.52 24.10 3.25
CA LEU A 53 -14.44 24.88 2.42
C LEU A 53 -15.79 25.09 3.12
N GLY A 54 -16.29 24.07 3.82
CA GLY A 54 -17.49 24.16 4.64
C GLY A 54 -17.36 25.21 5.75
N PHE A 55 -16.19 25.36 6.35
CA PHE A 55 -15.91 26.37 7.37
C PHE A 55 -15.72 27.77 6.74
N MET A 56 -14.90 27.91 5.70
CA MET A 56 -14.63 29.18 5.01
C MET A 56 -15.92 29.80 4.44
N LEU A 57 -16.80 28.98 3.88
CA LEU A 57 -18.11 29.40 3.36
C LEU A 57 -19.20 29.42 4.45
N GLY A 58 -18.84 29.30 5.72
CA GLY A 58 -19.78 29.29 6.86
C GLY A 58 -20.59 30.57 7.01
N PHE A 59 -20.10 31.70 6.51
CA PHE A 59 -20.86 32.96 6.48
C PHE A 59 -22.17 32.87 5.67
N LEU A 60 -22.27 31.88 4.76
CA LEU A 60 -23.46 31.59 3.97
C LEU A 60 -24.50 30.73 4.72
N ASP A 61 -24.26 30.31 5.96
CA ASP A 61 -25.22 29.47 6.71
C ASP A 61 -26.43 30.24 7.26
N LYS A 62 -26.45 31.57 7.12
CA LYS A 62 -27.49 32.46 7.67
C LYS A 62 -28.89 32.21 7.09
N TRP A 63 -29.02 31.83 5.82
CA TRP A 63 -30.30 31.60 5.15
C TRP A 63 -30.35 30.23 4.47
N LYS A 64 -31.54 29.62 4.37
CA LYS A 64 -31.71 28.31 3.70
C LYS A 64 -31.20 28.34 2.25
N ARG A 65 -31.44 29.43 1.52
CA ARG A 65 -30.99 29.58 0.11
C ARG A 65 -29.47 29.69 0.01
N THR A 66 -28.84 30.46 0.89
CA THR A 66 -27.38 30.63 0.91
C THR A 66 -26.65 29.36 1.36
N ARG A 67 -27.27 28.56 2.24
CA ARG A 67 -26.78 27.21 2.60
C ARG A 67 -26.76 26.24 1.41
N LYS A 68 -27.76 26.29 0.53
CA LYS A 68 -27.75 25.49 -0.71
C LYS A 68 -26.62 25.92 -1.64
N ILE A 69 -26.45 27.23 -1.83
CA ILE A 69 -25.37 27.80 -2.65
C ILE A 69 -23.99 27.37 -2.12
N LYS A 70 -23.79 27.42 -0.80
CA LYS A 70 -22.58 26.94 -0.13
C LYS A 70 -22.23 25.51 -0.55
N TRP A 71 -23.14 24.56 -0.36
CA TRP A 71 -22.86 23.16 -0.66
C TRP A 71 -22.73 22.86 -2.15
N ILE A 72 -23.43 23.60 -3.02
CA ILE A 72 -23.21 23.52 -4.47
C ILE A 72 -21.80 24.00 -4.82
N ALA A 73 -21.35 25.12 -4.25
CA ALA A 73 -20.00 25.65 -4.46
C ALA A 73 -18.93 24.66 -3.94
N VAL A 74 -19.15 24.02 -2.78
CA VAL A 74 -18.26 22.96 -2.27
C VAL A 74 -18.17 21.80 -3.26
N ILE A 75 -19.31 21.30 -3.77
CA ILE A 75 -19.30 20.21 -4.76
C ILE A 75 -18.51 20.60 -6.00
N LEU A 76 -18.77 21.79 -6.56
CA LEU A 76 -18.06 22.28 -7.75
C LEU A 76 -16.55 22.37 -7.51
N PHE A 77 -16.13 22.89 -6.35
CA PHE A 77 -14.72 22.98 -6.00
C PHE A 77 -14.08 21.59 -5.83
N LEU A 78 -14.76 20.64 -5.20
CA LEU A 78 -14.25 19.27 -5.06
C LEU A 78 -14.08 18.56 -6.41
N TRP A 79 -15.01 18.75 -7.35
CA TRP A 79 -14.86 18.22 -8.70
C TRP A 79 -13.76 18.93 -9.48
N PHE A 80 -13.64 20.25 -9.36
CA PHE A 80 -12.51 20.99 -9.93
C PHE A 80 -11.17 20.43 -9.40
N TYR A 81 -11.08 20.21 -8.09
CA TYR A 81 -9.92 19.56 -7.47
C TYR A 81 -9.68 18.13 -8.01
N ALA A 82 -10.74 17.35 -8.22
CA ALA A 82 -10.62 16.03 -8.84
C ALA A 82 -10.04 16.09 -10.26
N PHE A 83 -10.43 17.08 -11.07
CA PHE A 83 -9.88 17.27 -12.41
C PHE A 83 -8.41 17.71 -12.38
N VAL A 84 -8.05 18.63 -11.48
CA VAL A 84 -6.66 19.10 -11.30
C VAL A 84 -5.75 17.94 -10.87
N THR A 85 -6.25 17.02 -10.04
CA THR A 85 -5.51 15.84 -9.57
C THR A 85 -5.55 14.65 -10.54
N GLY A 86 -5.92 14.88 -11.81
CA GLY A 86 -5.93 13.85 -12.85
C GLY A 86 -7.00 12.77 -12.68
N LEU A 87 -8.07 13.04 -11.93
CA LEU A 87 -9.16 12.10 -11.64
C LEU A 87 -8.70 10.76 -11.08
N SER A 88 -7.62 10.78 -10.29
CA SER A 88 -7.09 9.55 -9.69
C SER A 88 -8.22 8.74 -9.02
N PRO A 89 -8.23 7.40 -9.14
CA PRO A 89 -9.36 6.60 -8.66
C PRO A 89 -9.72 6.85 -7.19
N SER A 90 -8.72 7.10 -6.33
CA SER A 90 -8.93 7.44 -4.91
C SER A 90 -9.68 8.78 -4.72
N VAL A 91 -9.27 9.82 -5.45
CA VAL A 91 -9.89 11.16 -5.35
C VAL A 91 -11.29 11.14 -5.91
N SER A 92 -11.50 10.56 -7.10
CA SER A 92 -12.81 10.49 -7.75
C SER A 92 -13.87 9.85 -6.84
N ARG A 93 -13.52 8.75 -6.16
CA ARG A 93 -14.41 8.08 -5.20
C ARG A 93 -14.70 8.96 -3.99
N SER A 94 -13.67 9.57 -3.43
CA SER A 94 -13.80 10.43 -2.25
C SER A 94 -14.64 11.67 -2.55
N VAL A 95 -14.40 12.35 -3.67
CA VAL A 95 -15.17 13.51 -4.15
C VAL A 95 -16.62 13.12 -4.40
N PHE A 96 -16.86 11.95 -5.00
CA PHE A 96 -18.21 11.43 -5.18
C PHE A 96 -18.93 11.20 -3.84
N MET A 97 -18.25 10.57 -2.86
CA MET A 97 -18.79 10.37 -1.52
C MET A 97 -19.11 11.70 -0.81
N PHE A 98 -18.18 12.65 -0.79
CA PHE A 98 -18.41 13.98 -0.20
C PHE A 98 -19.47 14.79 -0.95
N SER A 99 -19.64 14.55 -2.26
CA SER A 99 -20.76 15.12 -3.02
C SER A 99 -22.11 14.59 -2.51
N LEU A 100 -22.24 13.29 -2.23
CA LEU A 100 -23.46 12.73 -1.63
C LEU A 100 -23.72 13.29 -0.23
N PHE A 101 -22.67 13.47 0.59
CA PHE A 101 -22.81 14.14 1.89
C PHE A 101 -23.28 15.59 1.76
N ALA A 102 -22.73 16.36 0.80
CA ALA A 102 -23.16 17.72 0.52
C ALA A 102 -24.63 17.78 0.02
N VAL A 103 -25.04 16.86 -0.86
CA VAL A 103 -26.44 16.76 -1.34
C VAL A 103 -27.41 16.44 -0.19
N ALA A 104 -27.02 15.57 0.75
CA ALA A 104 -27.81 15.32 1.95
C ALA A 104 -28.00 16.58 2.80
N LYS A 105 -26.97 17.45 2.88
CA LYS A 105 -27.07 18.76 3.55
C LYS A 105 -27.93 19.76 2.78
N ILE A 106 -27.93 19.74 1.45
CA ILE A 106 -28.80 20.59 0.60
C ILE A 106 -30.28 20.24 0.77
N THR A 107 -30.57 18.94 0.93
CA THR A 107 -31.93 18.40 1.05
C THR A 107 -32.44 18.37 2.49
N ASP A 108 -31.66 18.87 3.46
CA ASP A 108 -31.95 18.83 4.91
C ASP A 108 -32.33 17.42 5.42
N ARG A 109 -31.83 16.35 4.76
CA ARG A 109 -32.08 14.97 5.18
C ARG A 109 -31.02 14.50 6.15
N GLN A 110 -31.46 13.84 7.23
CA GLN A 110 -30.55 13.06 8.08
C GLN A 110 -30.13 11.81 7.31
N SER A 111 -28.99 11.88 6.61
CA SER A 111 -28.45 10.69 5.93
C SER A 111 -27.56 9.90 6.89
N SER A 112 -27.79 8.59 6.95
CA SER A 112 -26.88 7.65 7.60
C SER A 112 -25.57 7.60 6.80
N VAL A 113 -24.43 7.73 7.49
CA VAL A 113 -23.09 7.62 6.89
C VAL A 113 -22.95 6.30 6.13
N TYR A 114 -23.47 5.20 6.68
CA TYR A 114 -23.46 3.89 6.03
C TYR A 114 -24.23 3.90 4.70
N ASN A 115 -25.42 4.54 4.66
CA ASN A 115 -26.21 4.62 3.43
C ASN A 115 -25.47 5.39 2.35
N ASN A 116 -24.80 6.49 2.70
CA ASN A 116 -24.02 7.26 1.73
C ASN A 116 -22.86 6.44 1.16
N ILE A 117 -22.21 5.61 1.98
CA ILE A 117 -21.11 4.75 1.53
C ILE A 117 -21.60 3.67 0.59
N PHE A 118 -22.65 2.93 0.98
CA PHE A 118 -23.22 1.89 0.12
C PHE A 118 -23.82 2.47 -1.16
N LEU A 119 -24.50 3.62 -1.09
CA LEU A 119 -24.98 4.33 -2.26
C LEU A 119 -23.81 4.75 -3.16
N SER A 120 -22.71 5.24 -2.58
CA SER A 120 -21.54 5.63 -3.36
C SER A 120 -20.95 4.44 -4.11
N ALA A 121 -20.75 3.31 -3.42
CA ALA A 121 -20.21 2.09 -4.01
C ALA A 121 -21.15 1.56 -5.09
N PHE A 122 -22.46 1.55 -4.83
CA PHE A 122 -23.47 1.08 -5.76
C PHE A 122 -23.48 1.90 -7.07
N VAL A 123 -23.52 3.24 -6.98
CA VAL A 123 -23.51 4.09 -8.18
C VAL A 123 -22.20 3.94 -8.95
N LEU A 124 -21.07 3.87 -8.26
CA LEU A 124 -19.77 3.67 -8.92
C LEU A 124 -19.71 2.31 -9.64
N LEU A 125 -20.24 1.25 -9.05
CA LEU A 125 -20.30 -0.08 -9.67
C LEU A 125 -21.28 -0.18 -10.84
N ILE A 126 -22.33 0.65 -10.87
CA ILE A 126 -23.19 0.79 -12.06
C ILE A 126 -22.41 1.42 -13.22
N ILE A 127 -21.60 2.45 -12.93
CA ILE A 127 -20.78 3.12 -13.94
C ILE A 127 -19.72 2.16 -14.48
N ASN A 128 -19.02 1.44 -13.59
CA ASN A 128 -18.04 0.45 -13.99
C ASN A 128 -17.97 -0.71 -12.99
N PRO A 129 -18.50 -1.90 -13.34
CA PRO A 129 -18.49 -3.06 -12.44
C PRO A 129 -17.07 -3.60 -12.20
N MET A 130 -16.12 -3.33 -13.11
CA MET A 130 -14.73 -3.78 -12.95
C MET A 130 -14.02 -3.13 -11.77
N TRP A 131 -14.53 -2.01 -11.24
CA TRP A 131 -13.99 -1.41 -10.03
C TRP A 131 -14.09 -2.31 -8.82
N LEU A 132 -14.99 -3.31 -8.80
CA LEU A 132 -15.04 -4.31 -7.74
C LEU A 132 -13.71 -5.08 -7.61
N PHE A 133 -13.00 -5.30 -8.71
CA PHE A 133 -11.71 -6.00 -8.75
C PHE A 133 -10.51 -5.07 -8.62
N ASN A 134 -10.74 -3.76 -8.53
CA ASN A 134 -9.66 -2.80 -8.33
C ASN A 134 -9.21 -2.82 -6.85
N VAL A 135 -7.92 -3.08 -6.62
CA VAL A 135 -7.33 -3.15 -5.28
C VAL A 135 -7.56 -1.87 -4.48
N GLY A 136 -7.42 -0.69 -5.11
CA GLY A 136 -7.66 0.61 -4.47
C GLY A 136 -9.12 0.84 -4.08
N PHE A 137 -10.07 0.30 -4.87
CA PHE A 137 -11.49 0.28 -4.52
C PHE A 137 -11.72 -0.56 -3.26
N GLN A 138 -11.27 -1.82 -3.27
CA GLN A 138 -11.43 -2.76 -2.17
C GLN A 138 -10.82 -2.22 -0.87
N LEU A 139 -9.57 -1.74 -0.92
CA LEU A 139 -8.86 -1.21 0.26
C LEU A 139 -9.57 -0.01 0.88
N SER A 140 -10.01 0.96 0.07
CA SER A 140 -10.64 2.18 0.59
C SER A 140 -12.01 1.90 1.23
N TYR A 141 -12.86 1.12 0.56
CA TYR A 141 -14.19 0.81 1.10
C TYR A 141 -14.10 -0.11 2.32
N SER A 142 -13.21 -1.10 2.29
CA SER A 142 -12.96 -1.97 3.44
C SER A 142 -12.43 -1.19 4.64
N ALA A 143 -11.43 -0.33 4.44
CA ALA A 143 -10.88 0.52 5.50
C ALA A 143 -11.96 1.47 6.06
N LEU A 144 -12.74 2.14 5.21
CA LEU A 144 -13.77 3.08 5.66
C LEU A 144 -14.89 2.40 6.44
N LEU A 145 -15.41 1.26 5.96
CA LEU A 145 -16.42 0.49 6.67
C LEU A 145 -15.88 -0.01 8.01
N SER A 146 -14.63 -0.46 8.04
CA SER A 146 -13.97 -0.92 9.26
C SER A 146 -13.77 0.23 10.26
N ILE A 147 -13.31 1.40 9.82
CA ILE A 147 -13.21 2.60 10.66
C ILE A 147 -14.57 2.94 11.27
N LEU A 148 -15.62 3.07 10.45
CA LEU A 148 -16.94 3.50 10.94
C LEU A 148 -17.58 2.51 11.93
N TYR A 149 -17.30 1.22 11.78
CA TYR A 149 -17.87 0.20 12.64
C TYR A 149 -17.03 -0.05 13.90
N PHE A 150 -15.71 -0.19 13.76
CA PHE A 150 -14.82 -0.58 14.86
C PHE A 150 -14.30 0.61 15.66
N GLN A 151 -13.92 1.73 15.02
CA GLN A 151 -13.34 2.88 15.71
C GLN A 151 -14.18 3.39 16.88
N PRO A 152 -15.51 3.64 16.75
CA PRO A 152 -16.29 4.18 17.86
C PRO A 152 -16.45 3.19 19.01
N LYS A 153 -16.20 1.91 18.78
CA LYS A 153 -16.23 0.87 19.81
C LYS A 153 -14.87 0.70 20.47
N ILE A 154 -13.78 0.71 19.70
CA ILE A 154 -12.40 0.66 20.20
C ILE A 154 -12.09 1.92 21.03
N ALA A 155 -12.53 3.09 20.57
CA ALA A 155 -12.35 4.35 21.30
C ALA A 155 -12.94 4.29 22.71
N LYS A 156 -14.01 3.52 22.93
CA LYS A 156 -14.65 3.35 24.25
C LYS A 156 -13.91 2.39 25.19
N TRP A 157 -12.91 1.65 24.72
CA TRP A 157 -12.16 0.73 25.58
C TRP A 157 -11.32 1.45 26.64
N LEU A 158 -10.78 2.62 26.29
CA LEU A 158 -10.00 3.46 27.19
C LEU A 158 -10.54 4.88 27.15
N VAL A 159 -10.93 5.41 28.31
CA VAL A 159 -11.39 6.80 28.45
C VAL A 159 -10.41 7.55 29.33
N PHE A 160 -9.80 8.59 28.77
CA PHE A 160 -8.81 9.41 29.47
C PHE A 160 -9.41 10.76 29.86
N LYS A 161 -8.97 11.31 30.98
CA LYS A 161 -9.34 12.69 31.38
C LYS A 161 -8.50 13.75 30.66
N ASN A 162 -7.26 13.41 30.28
CA ASN A 162 -6.36 14.33 29.59
C ASN A 162 -6.68 14.38 28.09
N ARG A 163 -6.82 15.59 27.54
CA ARG A 163 -7.11 15.84 26.13
C ARG A 163 -6.04 15.25 25.20
N ILE A 164 -4.77 15.33 25.60
CA ILE A 164 -3.66 14.81 24.78
C ILE A 164 -3.74 13.29 24.68
N LEU A 165 -3.94 12.60 25.81
CA LEU A 165 -4.08 11.13 25.80
C LEU A 165 -5.33 10.69 25.03
N THR A 166 -6.42 11.45 25.13
CA THR A 166 -7.65 11.19 24.37
C THR A 166 -7.39 11.28 22.88
N TYR A 167 -6.72 12.34 22.42
CA TYR A 167 -6.33 12.51 21.02
C TYR A 167 -5.40 11.38 20.54
N CYS A 168 -4.38 11.01 21.32
CA CYS A 168 -3.49 9.90 20.97
C CYS A 168 -4.24 8.56 20.87
N TRP A 169 -5.19 8.33 21.76
CA TRP A 169 -6.03 7.13 21.73
C TRP A 169 -7.00 7.14 20.55
N GLU A 170 -7.57 8.29 20.20
CA GLU A 170 -8.41 8.44 19.01
C GLU A 170 -7.63 8.10 17.73
N LEU A 171 -6.43 8.66 17.55
CA LEU A 171 -5.55 8.33 16.42
C LEU A 171 -5.21 6.84 16.36
N THR A 172 -4.90 6.25 17.51
CA THR A 172 -4.61 4.81 17.64
C THR A 172 -5.83 3.98 17.27
N SER A 173 -7.01 4.35 17.79
CA SER A 173 -8.27 3.64 17.54
C SER A 173 -8.67 3.66 16.07
N VAL A 174 -8.48 4.81 15.39
CA VAL A 174 -8.70 4.94 13.94
C VAL A 174 -7.73 4.05 13.18
N SER A 175 -6.44 4.06 13.54
CA SER A 175 -5.41 3.26 12.89
C SER A 175 -5.66 1.76 13.03
N ILE A 176 -6.00 1.29 14.23
CA ILE A 176 -6.37 -0.12 14.47
C ILE A 176 -7.62 -0.48 13.66
N ALA A 177 -8.65 0.35 13.71
CA ALA A 177 -9.89 0.10 12.98
C ALA A 177 -9.66 0.06 11.46
N ALA A 178 -8.85 0.96 10.91
CA ALA A 178 -8.47 0.94 9.50
C ALA A 178 -7.72 -0.35 9.15
N GLN A 179 -6.76 -0.76 9.98
CA GLN A 179 -5.93 -1.93 9.76
C GLN A 179 -6.74 -3.24 9.81
N LEU A 180 -7.77 -3.34 10.65
CA LEU A 180 -8.68 -4.50 10.65
C LEU A 180 -9.38 -4.72 9.28
N GLY A 181 -9.66 -3.62 8.55
CA GLY A 181 -10.26 -3.68 7.23
C GLY A 181 -9.24 -3.81 6.09
N ALA A 182 -8.13 -3.08 6.18
CA ALA A 182 -7.15 -2.97 5.10
C ALA A 182 -6.08 -4.07 5.12
N ALA A 183 -5.60 -4.47 6.30
CA ALA A 183 -4.49 -5.41 6.44
C ALA A 183 -4.70 -6.75 5.73
N PRO A 184 -5.88 -7.40 5.77
CA PRO A 184 -6.06 -8.67 5.09
C PRO A 184 -5.84 -8.52 3.57
N LEU A 185 -6.33 -7.45 2.95
CA LEU A 185 -6.10 -7.18 1.52
C LEU A 185 -4.64 -6.79 1.26
N CYS A 186 -4.02 -6.00 2.14
CA CYS A 186 -2.60 -5.65 1.99
C CYS A 186 -1.71 -6.91 2.04
N LEU A 187 -1.98 -7.84 2.95
CA LEU A 187 -1.28 -9.12 3.03
C LEU A 187 -1.52 -9.98 1.78
N TYR A 188 -2.73 -9.96 1.23
CA TYR A 188 -3.07 -10.76 0.06
C TYR A 188 -2.45 -10.23 -1.25
N TYR A 189 -2.43 -8.91 -1.45
CA TYR A 189 -1.93 -8.32 -2.69
C TYR A 189 -0.45 -7.92 -2.64
N PHE A 190 0.05 -7.52 -1.47
CA PHE A 190 1.41 -6.97 -1.32
C PHE A 190 2.32 -7.85 -0.46
N HIS A 191 1.78 -8.90 0.18
CA HIS A 191 2.53 -9.86 0.99
C HIS A 191 3.39 -9.22 2.09
N GLN A 192 2.99 -8.03 2.55
CA GLN A 192 3.76 -7.21 3.47
C GLN A 192 2.83 -6.59 4.52
N PHE A 193 3.21 -6.73 5.78
CA PHE A 193 2.56 -6.05 6.90
C PHE A 193 3.55 -5.06 7.54
N PRO A 194 3.20 -3.77 7.59
CA PRO A 194 4.01 -2.76 8.28
C PRO A 194 3.82 -2.88 9.79
N ASN A 195 4.85 -3.30 10.52
CA ASN A 195 4.74 -3.58 11.96
C ASN A 195 4.60 -2.29 12.79
N TYR A 196 5.27 -1.23 12.37
CA TYR A 196 5.25 0.06 13.06
C TYR A 196 4.21 1.04 12.52
N PHE A 197 3.15 0.55 11.86
CA PHE A 197 2.09 1.39 11.28
C PHE A 197 1.49 2.39 12.28
N LEU A 198 1.36 2.02 13.56
CA LEU A 198 0.87 2.92 14.61
C LEU A 198 1.80 4.11 14.80
N LEU A 199 3.11 3.85 14.92
CA LEU A 199 4.12 4.88 15.11
C LEU A 199 4.21 5.79 13.88
N SER A 200 4.18 5.18 12.68
CA SER A 200 4.14 5.92 11.42
C SER A 200 2.91 6.82 11.32
N ASN A 201 1.73 6.35 11.75
CA ASN A 201 0.51 7.14 11.71
C ASN A 201 0.51 8.29 12.72
N PHE A 202 1.18 8.14 13.87
CA PHE A 202 1.38 9.24 14.83
C PHE A 202 2.17 10.41 14.25
N VAL A 203 3.10 10.13 13.34
CA VAL A 203 3.89 11.15 12.65
C VAL A 203 3.18 11.61 11.38
N GLY A 204 2.84 10.68 10.49
CA GLY A 204 2.36 10.96 9.15
C GLY A 204 0.97 11.58 9.10
N VAL A 205 -0.01 11.09 9.88
CA VAL A 205 -1.39 11.58 9.78
C VAL A 205 -1.54 13.05 10.25
N PRO A 206 -1.01 13.45 11.43
CA PRO A 206 -1.08 14.86 11.83
C PRO A 206 -0.29 15.79 10.91
N LEU A 207 0.93 15.39 10.52
CA LEU A 207 1.79 16.23 9.69
C LEU A 207 1.24 16.38 8.27
N SER A 208 0.68 15.33 7.66
CA SER A 208 0.00 15.43 6.36
C SER A 208 -1.18 16.41 6.40
N GLY A 209 -1.97 16.41 7.48
CA GLY A 209 -3.01 17.41 7.70
C GLY A 209 -2.49 18.85 7.73
N ILE A 210 -1.38 19.09 8.46
CA ILE A 210 -0.72 20.40 8.52
C ILE A 210 -0.17 20.80 7.15
N ILE A 211 0.45 19.87 6.41
CA ILE A 211 0.99 20.11 5.06
C ILE A 211 -0.13 20.58 4.12
N ILE A 212 -1.30 19.93 4.14
CA ILE A 212 -2.45 20.35 3.30
C ILE A 212 -2.90 21.77 3.63
N TYR A 213 -3.02 22.12 4.93
CA TYR A 213 -3.41 23.48 5.32
C TYR A 213 -2.37 24.51 4.91
N LEU A 214 -1.09 24.21 5.08
CA LEU A 214 0.01 25.10 4.69
C LEU A 214 0.09 25.25 3.17
N ASP A 215 -0.17 24.20 2.40
CA ASP A 215 -0.18 24.26 0.95
C ASP A 215 -1.32 25.14 0.42
N VAL A 216 -2.53 24.98 0.96
CA VAL A 216 -3.65 25.89 0.65
C VAL A 216 -3.32 27.33 1.06
N ALA A 217 -2.73 27.53 2.24
CA ALA A 217 -2.30 28.85 2.68
C ALA A 217 -1.24 29.45 1.74
N LEU A 218 -0.33 28.64 1.22
CA LEU A 218 0.69 29.06 0.26
C LEU A 218 0.04 29.54 -1.04
N LEU A 219 -0.95 28.81 -1.57
CA LEU A 219 -1.70 29.22 -2.77
C LEU A 219 -2.37 30.59 -2.61
N ILE A 220 -2.91 30.90 -1.43
CA ILE A 220 -3.56 32.18 -1.14
C ILE A 220 -2.52 33.29 -0.94
N THR A 221 -1.43 32.99 -0.22
CA THR A 221 -0.43 33.97 0.22
C THR A 221 0.69 34.22 -0.79
N ASN A 222 0.75 33.45 -1.89
CA ASN A 222 1.78 33.59 -2.93
C ASN A 222 1.87 35.02 -3.52
N SER A 223 0.78 35.79 -3.47
CA SER A 223 0.76 37.18 -3.93
C SER A 223 1.48 38.17 -2.99
N ILE A 224 1.82 37.76 -1.77
CA ILE A 224 2.50 38.59 -0.76
C ILE A 224 3.86 37.95 -0.44
N PRO A 225 4.98 38.44 -1.02
CA PRO A 225 6.27 37.75 -0.99
C PRO A 225 6.79 37.38 0.41
N MET A 226 6.58 38.25 1.40
CA MET A 226 7.03 38.01 2.78
C MET A 226 6.22 36.93 3.51
N ILE A 227 4.90 36.87 3.27
CA ILE A 227 4.05 35.85 3.90
C ILE A 227 4.25 34.52 3.18
N GLY A 228 4.29 34.54 1.84
CA GLY A 228 4.53 33.34 1.04
C GLY A 228 5.85 32.65 1.36
N SER A 229 6.93 33.40 1.66
CA SER A 229 8.21 32.80 2.05
C SER A 229 8.16 32.11 3.41
N ILE A 230 7.49 32.71 4.41
CA ILE A 230 7.30 32.11 5.74
C ILE A 230 6.46 30.82 5.63
N VAL A 231 5.34 30.88 4.90
CA VAL A 231 4.47 29.70 4.70
C VAL A 231 5.22 28.59 3.95
N SER A 232 5.99 28.94 2.91
CA SER A 232 6.82 27.98 2.17
C SER A 232 7.89 27.33 3.05
N TRP A 233 8.56 28.12 3.91
CA TRP A 233 9.53 27.59 4.86
C TRP A 233 8.89 26.62 5.88
N LEU A 234 7.71 26.97 6.40
CA LEU A 234 6.94 26.09 7.30
C LEU A 234 6.52 24.80 6.61
N LEU A 235 6.07 24.89 5.35
CA LEU A 235 5.65 23.74 4.55
C LEU A 235 6.81 22.76 4.32
N VAL A 236 7.97 23.28 3.89
CA VAL A 236 9.18 22.48 3.69
C VAL A 236 9.65 21.86 5.01
N THR A 237 9.67 22.63 6.10
CA THR A 237 10.09 22.14 7.42
C THR A 237 9.18 21.03 7.93
N THR A 238 7.87 21.20 7.80
CA THR A 238 6.88 20.18 8.20
C THR A 238 7.05 18.90 7.37
N THR A 239 7.28 19.04 6.06
CA THR A 239 7.53 17.91 5.16
C THR A 239 8.82 17.17 5.51
N LYS A 240 9.90 17.90 5.82
CA LYS A 240 11.17 17.33 6.32
C LYS A 240 10.99 16.59 7.64
N LEU A 241 10.24 17.15 8.58
CA LEU A 241 9.93 16.50 9.85
C LEU A 241 9.16 15.19 9.64
N MET A 242 8.18 15.18 8.74
CA MET A 242 7.42 13.98 8.43
C MET A 242 8.31 12.91 7.79
N TYR A 243 9.05 13.26 6.74
CA TYR A 243 9.94 12.33 6.05
C TYR A 243 11.05 11.80 6.97
N GLY A 244 11.68 12.69 7.75
CA GLY A 244 12.70 12.31 8.74
C GLY A 244 12.16 11.37 9.81
N GLY A 245 10.94 11.63 10.31
CA GLY A 245 10.27 10.74 11.26
C GLY A 245 10.00 9.34 10.70
N LEU A 246 9.51 9.26 9.46
CA LEU A 246 9.32 7.97 8.78
C LEU A 246 10.64 7.24 8.53
N LYS A 247 11.71 7.97 8.15
CA LYS A 247 13.04 7.38 7.93
C LYS A 247 13.66 6.81 9.20
N ILE A 248 13.36 7.38 10.38
CA ILE A 248 13.77 6.79 11.66
C ILE A 248 13.06 5.44 11.86
N ILE A 249 11.77 5.37 11.55
CA ILE A 249 10.96 4.15 11.69
C ILE A 249 11.39 3.07 10.68
N GLU A 250 11.73 3.48 9.46
CA GLU A 250 12.25 2.61 8.41
C GLU A 250 13.49 1.81 8.85
N ASN A 251 14.39 2.46 9.62
CA ASN A 251 15.62 1.84 10.11
C ASN A 251 15.42 0.96 11.35
N LEU A 252 14.20 0.82 11.87
CA LEU A 252 13.94 -0.05 13.01
C LEU A 252 13.99 -1.53 12.60
N PRO A 253 14.49 -2.42 13.47
CA PRO A 253 14.50 -3.85 13.20
C PRO A 253 13.07 -4.36 13.04
N PHE A 254 12.85 -5.29 12.11
CA PHE A 254 11.53 -5.86 11.81
C PHE A 254 10.49 -4.81 11.40
N VAL A 255 10.89 -3.78 10.63
CA VAL A 255 9.94 -2.76 10.14
C VAL A 255 8.74 -3.37 9.40
N THR A 256 8.98 -4.44 8.65
CA THR A 256 7.94 -5.18 7.94
C THR A 256 8.04 -6.66 8.23
N THR A 257 6.89 -7.33 8.24
CA THR A 257 6.80 -8.78 8.18
C THR A 257 6.21 -9.15 6.83
N ASN A 258 6.96 -9.93 6.07
CA ASN A 258 6.47 -10.44 4.79
C ASN A 258 5.77 -11.77 5.04
N ILE A 259 4.48 -11.84 4.68
CA ILE A 259 3.65 -13.02 4.88
C ILE A 259 2.86 -13.24 3.60
N TRP A 260 3.01 -14.43 3.02
CA TRP A 260 2.17 -14.86 1.92
C TRP A 260 0.84 -15.39 2.46
N ILE A 261 -0.28 -14.90 1.90
CA ILE A 261 -1.61 -15.44 2.20
C ILE A 261 -2.38 -15.73 0.91
N ASP A 262 -3.11 -16.84 0.91
CA ASP A 262 -3.96 -17.22 -0.21
C ASP A 262 -5.42 -16.78 -0.02
N SER A 263 -6.23 -16.94 -1.07
CA SER A 263 -7.63 -16.52 -1.07
C SER A 263 -8.46 -17.18 0.04
N VAL A 264 -8.16 -18.45 0.38
CA VAL A 264 -8.82 -19.15 1.50
C VAL A 264 -8.44 -18.52 2.83
N GLN A 265 -7.15 -18.25 3.05
CA GLN A 265 -6.67 -17.59 4.27
C GLN A 265 -7.21 -16.16 4.40
N LEU A 266 -7.33 -15.43 3.29
CA LEU A 266 -7.97 -14.12 3.25
C LEU A 266 -9.42 -14.19 3.74
N ILE A 267 -10.20 -15.15 3.25
CA ILE A 267 -11.59 -15.37 3.69
C ILE A 267 -11.65 -15.72 5.18
N LEU A 268 -10.73 -16.56 5.68
CA LEU A 268 -10.67 -16.92 7.10
C LEU A 268 -10.31 -15.72 7.99
N ILE A 269 -9.40 -14.85 7.55
CA ILE A 269 -9.07 -13.61 8.27
C ILE A 269 -10.30 -12.69 8.30
N TYR A 270 -10.97 -12.48 7.17
CA TYR A 270 -12.19 -11.66 7.14
C TYR A 270 -13.33 -12.25 7.95
N ALA A 271 -13.50 -13.58 7.96
CA ALA A 271 -14.46 -14.26 8.84
C ALA A 271 -14.14 -14.00 10.31
N SER A 272 -12.85 -14.01 10.68
CA SER A 272 -12.38 -13.69 12.04
C SER A 272 -12.67 -12.24 12.41
N VAL A 273 -12.37 -11.28 11.53
CA VAL A 273 -12.66 -9.84 11.72
C VAL A 273 -14.18 -9.62 11.84
N PHE A 274 -14.97 -10.25 10.98
CA PHE A 274 -16.43 -10.17 11.04
C PHE A 274 -16.99 -10.75 12.34
N ALA A 275 -16.47 -11.89 12.80
CA ALA A 275 -16.84 -12.50 14.07
C ALA A 275 -16.52 -11.60 15.27
N ILE A 276 -15.33 -10.98 15.29
CA ILE A 276 -14.97 -9.96 16.29
C ILE A 276 -15.98 -8.81 16.25
N GLY A 277 -16.30 -8.33 15.04
CA GLY A 277 -17.28 -7.27 14.86
C GLY A 277 -18.66 -7.61 15.43
N LEU A 278 -19.12 -8.85 15.24
CA LEU A 278 -20.38 -9.35 15.80
C LEU A 278 -20.32 -9.51 17.32
N LEU A 279 -19.21 -10.01 17.87
CA LEU A 279 -18.98 -10.11 19.32
C LEU A 279 -19.03 -8.74 20.00
N MET A 280 -18.45 -7.71 19.37
CA MET A 280 -18.52 -6.33 19.85
C MET A 280 -19.92 -5.71 19.74
N TYR A 281 -20.86 -6.33 19.02
CA TYR A 281 -22.26 -5.91 19.00
C TYR A 281 -23.09 -6.69 20.03
N LYS A 282 -22.96 -8.02 20.04
CA LYS A 282 -23.61 -8.91 21.00
C LYS A 282 -22.71 -10.09 21.31
N ILE A 283 -22.45 -10.32 22.59
CA ILE A 283 -21.68 -11.48 23.04
C ILE A 283 -22.56 -12.73 22.94
N LYS A 284 -22.28 -13.60 21.95
CA LYS A 284 -22.98 -14.88 21.74
C LYS A 284 -21.97 -15.98 21.42
N TYR A 285 -22.23 -17.20 21.91
CA TYR A 285 -21.32 -18.35 21.70
C TYR A 285 -21.07 -18.65 20.22
N LYS A 286 -22.07 -18.47 19.34
CA LYS A 286 -21.95 -18.74 17.89
C LYS A 286 -20.86 -17.87 17.24
N TYR A 287 -20.67 -16.64 17.70
CA TYR A 287 -19.65 -15.75 17.14
C TYR A 287 -18.26 -16.07 17.67
N PHE A 288 -18.14 -16.52 18.93
CA PHE A 288 -16.89 -17.09 19.43
C PHE A 288 -16.49 -18.33 18.64
N LEU A 289 -17.44 -19.23 18.39
CA LEU A 289 -17.20 -20.42 17.58
C LEU A 289 -16.73 -20.07 16.18
N LEU A 290 -17.38 -19.10 15.51
CA LEU A 290 -16.95 -18.62 14.19
C LEU A 290 -15.50 -18.13 14.24
N PHE A 291 -15.14 -17.28 15.22
CA PHE A 291 -13.79 -16.75 15.38
C PHE A 291 -12.74 -17.84 15.64
N PHE A 292 -13.01 -18.78 16.56
CA PHE A 292 -12.05 -19.83 16.88
C PHE A 292 -11.90 -20.83 15.73
N VAL A 293 -12.98 -21.21 15.06
CA VAL A 293 -12.91 -22.11 13.90
C VAL A 293 -12.13 -21.45 12.77
N SER A 294 -12.38 -20.18 12.46
CA SER A 294 -11.62 -19.49 11.41
C SER A 294 -10.14 -19.33 11.76
N ALA A 295 -9.82 -19.04 13.02
CA ALA A 295 -8.44 -18.96 13.51
C ALA A 295 -7.72 -20.31 13.46
N ILE A 296 -8.35 -21.39 13.95
CA ILE A 296 -7.77 -22.74 13.94
C ILE A 296 -7.52 -23.20 12.50
N LEU A 297 -8.46 -22.99 11.58
CA LEU A 297 -8.27 -23.32 10.17
C LEU A 297 -7.12 -22.51 9.56
N PHE A 298 -7.03 -21.22 9.86
CA PHE A 298 -5.94 -20.37 9.39
C PHE A 298 -4.58 -20.88 9.86
N PHE A 299 -4.41 -21.17 11.16
CA PHE A 299 -3.16 -21.70 11.69
C PHE A 299 -2.87 -23.12 11.18
N GLY A 300 -3.89 -23.96 11.04
CA GLY A 300 -3.77 -25.31 10.48
C GLY A 300 -3.22 -25.31 9.06
N ILE A 301 -3.71 -24.40 8.19
CA ILE A 301 -3.19 -24.25 6.82
C ILE A 301 -1.72 -23.79 6.84
N ASN A 302 -1.37 -22.83 7.69
CA ASN A 302 0.00 -22.34 7.79
C ASN A 302 0.98 -23.43 8.28
N ILE A 303 0.59 -24.21 9.29
CA ILE A 303 1.40 -25.32 9.80
C ILE A 303 1.54 -26.40 8.72
N PHE A 304 0.43 -26.77 8.06
CA PHE A 304 0.46 -27.77 7.00
C PHE A 304 1.43 -27.38 5.87
N ARG A 305 1.46 -26.11 5.46
CA ARG A 305 2.42 -25.60 4.46
C ARG A 305 3.84 -25.62 4.96
N ALA A 306 4.09 -25.10 6.17
CA ALA A 306 5.42 -25.10 6.75
C ALA A 306 6.05 -26.51 6.80
N VAL A 307 5.22 -27.55 7.02
CA VAL A 307 5.65 -28.96 7.01
C VAL A 307 5.73 -29.54 5.59
N SER A 308 4.89 -29.11 4.66
CA SER A 308 4.90 -29.62 3.28
C SER A 308 6.04 -29.04 2.44
N ASP A 309 6.35 -27.75 2.64
CA ASP A 309 7.34 -27.00 1.86
C ASP A 309 8.79 -27.27 2.31
N THR A 310 9.00 -28.04 3.38
CA THR A 310 10.34 -28.31 3.92
C THR A 310 11.17 -29.30 3.08
N ASN A 311 10.57 -30.00 2.12
CA ASN A 311 11.19 -31.05 1.30
C ASN A 311 11.23 -30.70 -0.20
N ILE A 312 11.24 -29.41 -0.55
CA ILE A 312 11.29 -28.99 -1.95
C ILE A 312 12.75 -28.99 -2.43
N ASP A 313 13.11 -30.01 -3.21
CA ASP A 313 14.33 -30.03 -4.03
C ASP A 313 13.97 -29.68 -5.47
N GLU A 314 13.87 -28.39 -5.77
CA GLU A 314 13.45 -27.88 -7.06
C GLU A 314 14.47 -26.93 -7.68
N LEU A 315 14.60 -27.04 -9.01
CA LEU A 315 15.35 -26.11 -9.82
C LEU A 315 14.38 -25.34 -10.71
N ILE A 316 14.38 -24.02 -10.58
CA ILE A 316 13.47 -23.13 -11.27
C ILE A 316 14.24 -22.17 -12.14
N VAL A 317 13.94 -22.18 -13.43
CA VAL A 317 14.52 -21.25 -14.41
C VAL A 317 13.49 -20.16 -14.69
N PHE A 318 13.76 -18.93 -14.24
CA PHE A 318 12.87 -17.81 -14.51
C PHE A 318 13.10 -17.28 -15.92
N ASN A 319 12.01 -17.07 -16.65
CA ASN A 319 12.07 -16.52 -17.99
C ASN A 319 12.29 -14.99 -17.94
N SER A 320 13.43 -14.52 -18.44
CA SER A 320 13.71 -13.10 -18.60
C SER A 320 14.35 -12.81 -19.96
N LYS A 321 14.18 -11.59 -20.46
CA LYS A 321 14.70 -11.19 -21.79
C LYS A 321 16.22 -11.06 -21.86
N ARG A 322 16.90 -10.70 -20.76
CA ARG A 322 18.34 -10.35 -20.76
C ARG A 322 19.10 -10.78 -19.50
N SER A 323 18.42 -11.25 -18.46
CA SER A 323 19.06 -11.82 -17.27
C SER A 323 18.87 -13.33 -17.18
N VAL A 324 19.92 -14.04 -16.78
CA VAL A 324 19.75 -15.41 -16.30
C VAL A 324 19.29 -15.33 -14.86
N THR A 325 18.25 -16.07 -14.50
CA THR A 325 17.90 -16.29 -13.10
C THR A 325 17.53 -17.76 -12.94
N VAL A 326 18.47 -18.55 -12.43
CA VAL A 326 18.22 -19.95 -12.06
C VAL A 326 18.21 -20.02 -10.54
N ASN A 327 17.10 -20.44 -9.96
CA ASN A 327 16.97 -20.64 -8.54
C ASN A 327 17.04 -22.14 -8.22
N MET A 328 17.94 -22.51 -7.31
CA MET A 328 18.09 -23.85 -6.80
C MET A 328 17.68 -23.85 -5.34
N VAL A 329 16.70 -24.68 -5.01
CA VAL A 329 16.23 -24.87 -3.65
C VAL A 329 16.58 -26.30 -3.26
N ASN A 330 17.36 -26.47 -2.21
CA ASN A 330 17.78 -27.78 -1.72
C ASN A 330 17.64 -27.80 -0.20
N SER A 331 16.57 -28.44 0.30
CA SER A 331 16.36 -28.72 1.74
C SER A 331 16.71 -27.55 2.70
N ARG A 332 16.37 -26.30 2.31
CA ARG A 332 16.61 -24.97 2.97
C ARG A 332 17.78 -24.11 2.48
N GLN A 333 18.68 -24.63 1.65
CA GLN A 333 19.64 -23.77 0.95
C GLN A 333 18.98 -23.23 -0.32
N ASN A 334 18.96 -21.90 -0.43
CA ASN A 334 18.41 -21.18 -1.56
C ASN A 334 19.57 -20.53 -2.29
N THR A 335 19.84 -20.94 -3.53
CA THR A 335 20.98 -20.47 -4.30
C THR A 335 20.50 -19.96 -5.64
N VAL A 336 20.79 -18.68 -5.93
CA VAL A 336 20.40 -18.05 -7.19
C VAL A 336 21.63 -17.80 -8.04
N ILE A 337 21.66 -18.45 -9.20
CA ILE A 337 22.63 -18.17 -10.25
C ILE A 337 22.07 -17.07 -11.15
N THR A 338 22.77 -15.95 -11.24
CA THR A 338 22.31 -14.80 -12.01
C THR A 338 23.43 -13.94 -12.56
N ASN A 339 23.15 -13.22 -13.65
CA ASN A 339 23.99 -12.13 -14.14
C ASN A 339 23.50 -10.74 -13.69
N ASN A 340 22.32 -10.65 -13.06
CA ASN A 340 21.75 -9.41 -12.51
C ASN A 340 20.95 -9.71 -11.23
N VAL A 341 21.55 -9.37 -10.09
CA VAL A 341 20.98 -9.61 -8.75
C VAL A 341 19.64 -8.90 -8.55
N GLU A 342 19.53 -7.65 -8.99
CA GLU A 342 18.33 -6.83 -8.80
C GLU A 342 17.13 -7.40 -9.57
N THR A 343 17.35 -7.75 -10.84
CA THR A 343 16.31 -8.36 -11.68
C THR A 343 15.89 -9.73 -11.11
N SER A 344 16.84 -10.53 -10.63
CA SER A 344 16.54 -11.81 -9.98
C SER A 344 15.70 -11.64 -8.72
N LYS A 345 16.02 -10.66 -7.87
CA LYS A 345 15.22 -10.35 -6.68
C LYS A 345 13.79 -10.04 -7.07
N THR A 346 13.55 -9.19 -8.06
CA THR A 346 12.19 -8.84 -8.50
C THR A 346 11.43 -10.04 -9.04
N LEU A 347 12.08 -10.95 -9.77
CA LEU A 347 11.42 -12.11 -10.39
C LEU A 347 11.10 -13.24 -9.40
N ALA A 348 12.00 -13.50 -8.46
CA ALA A 348 11.95 -14.70 -7.62
C ALA A 348 11.50 -14.42 -6.17
N LYS A 349 11.40 -13.15 -5.76
CA LYS A 349 10.95 -12.76 -4.41
C LYS A 349 9.59 -13.37 -4.05
N ASP A 350 8.61 -13.27 -4.95
CA ASP A 350 7.26 -13.79 -4.70
C ASP A 350 7.26 -15.31 -4.53
N PHE A 351 8.08 -16.01 -5.33
CA PHE A 351 8.28 -17.44 -5.20
C PHE A 351 8.89 -17.82 -3.84
N TRP A 352 9.94 -17.11 -3.39
CA TRP A 352 10.55 -17.36 -2.09
C TRP A 352 9.59 -17.08 -0.93
N LEU A 353 8.81 -15.99 -1.03
CA LEU A 353 7.81 -15.64 -0.03
C LEU A 353 6.70 -16.68 0.07
N HIS A 354 6.21 -17.17 -1.08
CA HIS A 354 5.16 -18.21 -1.13
C HIS A 354 5.60 -19.50 -0.40
N HIS A 355 6.83 -19.94 -0.64
CA HIS A 355 7.37 -21.19 -0.08
C HIS A 355 8.10 -21.01 1.26
N GLY A 356 8.08 -19.80 1.83
CA GLY A 356 8.78 -19.50 3.10
C GLY A 356 10.30 -19.70 3.03
N ILE A 357 10.89 -19.56 1.85
CA ILE A 357 12.33 -19.79 1.61
C ILE A 357 13.11 -18.55 2.05
N SER A 358 14.22 -18.77 2.76
CA SER A 358 15.13 -17.69 3.18
C SER A 358 15.77 -16.96 1.99
N ALA A 359 16.29 -15.76 2.24
CA ALA A 359 17.03 -15.01 1.23
C ALA A 359 18.14 -15.88 0.60
N PRO A 360 18.29 -15.85 -0.74
CA PRO A 360 19.25 -16.72 -1.41
C PRO A 360 20.67 -16.21 -1.30
N ASP A 361 21.61 -17.14 -1.40
CA ASP A 361 22.99 -16.86 -1.75
C ASP A 361 23.10 -16.66 -3.27
N TYR A 362 23.69 -15.53 -3.68
CA TYR A 362 23.82 -15.18 -5.09
C TYR A 362 25.17 -15.67 -5.64
N HIS A 363 25.10 -16.51 -6.67
CA HIS A 363 26.23 -16.82 -7.52
C HIS A 363 26.15 -15.96 -8.78
N ILE A 364 27.06 -14.98 -8.87
CA ILE A 364 27.13 -14.08 -10.01
C ILE A 364 27.84 -14.81 -11.15
N LEU A 365 27.17 -14.96 -12.28
CA LEU A 365 27.73 -15.53 -13.49
C LEU A 365 28.91 -14.69 -13.96
N ASP A 366 30.04 -15.35 -14.23
CA ASP A 366 31.21 -14.67 -14.78
C ASP A 366 30.93 -14.21 -16.21
N THR A 367 30.73 -12.91 -16.36
CA THR A 367 30.25 -12.26 -17.59
C THR A 367 31.27 -12.31 -18.73
N ILE A 368 32.50 -12.75 -18.47
CA ILE A 368 33.59 -12.75 -19.45
C ILE A 368 33.24 -13.69 -20.64
N PHE A 369 32.64 -14.85 -20.36
CA PHE A 369 32.33 -15.87 -21.36
C PHE A 369 30.86 -16.26 -21.43
N GLY A 370 30.07 -16.00 -20.37
CA GLY A 370 28.63 -16.27 -20.35
C GLY A 370 28.27 -17.75 -20.45
N ILE A 371 29.21 -18.65 -20.09
CA ILE A 371 28.98 -20.09 -19.93
C ILE A 371 29.26 -20.42 -18.47
N ASP A 372 28.34 -21.10 -17.81
CA ASP A 372 28.55 -21.61 -16.46
C ASP A 372 27.97 -23.02 -16.33
N ALA A 373 28.52 -23.81 -15.42
CA ALA A 373 28.12 -25.19 -15.20
C ALA A 373 27.94 -25.44 -13.71
N PHE A 374 26.83 -26.09 -13.36
CA PHE A 374 26.52 -26.44 -11.98
C PHE A 374 25.88 -27.82 -11.92
N ARG A 375 25.88 -28.43 -10.73
CA ARG A 375 25.30 -29.75 -10.49
C ARG A 375 24.15 -29.63 -9.50
N PHE A 376 23.01 -30.24 -9.83
CA PHE A 376 21.82 -30.27 -8.99
C PHE A 376 21.15 -31.65 -9.08
N ALA A 377 20.80 -32.26 -7.94
CA ALA A 377 20.18 -33.59 -7.87
C ALA A 377 20.87 -34.64 -8.77
N ASP A 378 22.20 -34.74 -8.66
CA ASP A 378 23.08 -35.62 -9.46
C ASP A 378 23.10 -35.39 -10.98
N LYS A 379 22.48 -34.33 -11.48
CA LYS A 379 22.47 -33.94 -12.89
C LYS A 379 23.36 -32.73 -13.14
N ASN A 380 24.02 -32.71 -14.30
CA ASN A 380 24.89 -31.62 -14.73
C ASN A 380 24.11 -30.65 -15.62
N PHE A 381 24.05 -29.40 -15.19
CA PHE A 381 23.41 -28.30 -15.91
C PHE A 381 24.47 -27.37 -16.46
N VAL A 382 24.24 -26.88 -17.68
CA VAL A 382 25.06 -25.83 -18.30
C VAL A 382 24.16 -24.67 -18.69
N VAL A 383 24.57 -23.47 -18.33
CA VAL A 383 23.88 -22.22 -18.65
C VAL A 383 24.69 -21.46 -19.69
N ILE A 384 24.03 -21.05 -20.77
CA ILE A 384 24.61 -20.23 -21.82
C ILE A 384 23.83 -18.92 -21.89
N SER A 385 24.57 -17.81 -21.78
CA SER A 385 24.02 -16.46 -21.69
C SER A 385 24.64 -15.46 -22.67
N SER A 386 25.61 -15.89 -23.49
CA SER A 386 26.34 -15.03 -24.44
C SER A 386 26.53 -15.70 -25.81
N ASN A 387 26.43 -14.90 -26.89
CA ASN A 387 26.71 -15.33 -28.27
C ASN A 387 28.19 -15.66 -28.50
N LYS A 388 29.10 -15.28 -27.59
CA LYS A 388 30.53 -15.63 -27.68
C LYS A 388 30.80 -17.14 -27.67
N ILE A 389 29.78 -17.96 -27.38
CA ILE A 389 29.88 -19.42 -27.50
C ILE A 389 30.10 -19.88 -28.95
N TYR A 390 29.58 -19.15 -29.93
CA TYR A 390 29.73 -19.51 -31.35
C TYR A 390 31.17 -19.35 -31.87
N ASP A 391 31.98 -18.53 -31.19
CA ASP A 391 33.38 -18.30 -31.53
C ASP A 391 34.34 -19.34 -30.91
N ARG A 392 33.81 -20.43 -30.33
CA ARG A 392 34.57 -21.38 -29.50
C ARG A 392 34.30 -22.82 -29.90
N TYR A 393 35.36 -23.63 -29.80
CA TYR A 393 35.30 -25.08 -29.98
C TYR A 393 35.84 -25.76 -28.72
N ALA A 394 35.09 -26.74 -28.20
CA ALA A 394 35.53 -27.55 -27.07
C ALA A 394 36.35 -28.74 -27.58
N THR A 395 37.55 -28.94 -27.04
CA THR A 395 38.41 -30.10 -27.35
C THR A 395 37.89 -31.39 -26.72
N THR A 396 37.07 -31.28 -25.67
CA THR A 396 36.42 -32.39 -24.98
C THR A 396 34.91 -32.17 -24.94
N ARG A 397 34.14 -33.25 -25.07
CA ARG A 397 32.68 -33.19 -24.97
C ARG A 397 32.30 -32.84 -23.53
N LEU A 398 31.60 -31.72 -23.34
CA LEU A 398 30.96 -31.43 -22.06
C LEU A 398 29.93 -32.53 -21.74
N LYS A 399 30.06 -33.14 -20.57
CA LYS A 399 29.04 -34.04 -20.03
C LYS A 399 27.93 -33.19 -19.42
N THR A 400 26.82 -33.06 -20.13
CA THR A 400 25.71 -32.19 -19.75
C THR A 400 24.42 -32.98 -19.89
N ASP A 401 23.61 -32.97 -18.83
CA ASP A 401 22.28 -33.59 -18.83
C ASP A 401 21.21 -32.59 -19.27
N TYR A 402 21.36 -31.32 -18.87
CA TYR A 402 20.42 -30.23 -19.19
C TYR A 402 21.15 -28.97 -19.63
N LEU A 403 20.63 -28.33 -20.67
CA LEU A 403 21.16 -27.10 -21.24
C LEU A 403 20.14 -25.97 -21.10
N ILE A 404 20.54 -24.88 -20.45
CA ILE A 404 19.73 -23.67 -20.26
C ILE A 404 20.29 -22.58 -21.17
N ILE A 405 19.51 -22.14 -22.15
CA ILE A 405 19.90 -21.10 -23.12
C ILE A 405 19.04 -19.86 -22.88
N THR A 406 19.65 -18.70 -22.67
CA THR A 406 18.88 -17.46 -22.54
C THR A 406 18.36 -16.98 -23.89
N LYS A 407 17.23 -16.27 -23.87
CA LYS A 407 16.55 -15.76 -25.07
C LYS A 407 17.39 -14.78 -25.91
N GLY A 408 18.52 -14.30 -25.39
CA GLY A 408 19.46 -13.44 -26.11
C GLY A 408 20.55 -14.20 -26.87
N VAL A 409 20.65 -15.51 -26.68
CA VAL A 409 21.62 -16.37 -27.37
C VAL A 409 20.97 -16.91 -28.64
N SER A 410 21.31 -16.32 -29.77
CA SER A 410 20.86 -16.77 -31.10
C SER A 410 22.09 -17.05 -31.93
N PRO A 411 22.11 -18.15 -32.71
CA PRO A 411 23.10 -18.26 -33.78
C PRO A 411 22.92 -17.03 -34.66
N SER A 412 24.01 -16.28 -34.87
CA SER A 412 24.05 -15.25 -35.90
C SER A 412 23.72 -15.93 -37.23
N GLU A 413 22.73 -15.40 -37.95
CA GLU A 413 22.49 -15.77 -39.36
C GLU A 413 23.76 -15.57 -40.21
#